data_AF-A0A0R2RGR4-F1
#
_entry.id   AF-A0A0R2RGR4-F1
#
_cell.length_a   1.000
_cell.length_b   1.000
_cell.length_c   1.000
_cell.angle_alpha   90.00
_cell.angle_beta   90.00
_cell.angle_gamma   90.00
#
_symmetry.space_group_name_H-M   'P 1'
#
loop_
_entity.id
_entity.type
_entity.pdbx_description
1 polymer ?
#
loop_
_entity_poly.entity_id
_entity_poly.type
_entity_poly.pdbx_seq_one_letter_code
_entity_poly.pdbx_strand_id
1 'polypeptide(L)'
;MAFTNLEEFEKKTDPRDPKSSPSKWVKVKIASVDPAKMAVSFSGKSEGRYTLRFKSVRKPKDVDVVIGDQLWVLATGKGVEIVKSAEEAKAKAGGTNACPHAIAIGVKEYKEDKGIKMDERTKTENEYDDSALVLERKDGLGGTVALKIDERGKSRGVEWSVGDVRLISLVPGEGEMGPFRVGQTFPYAERTFGVMEATGQKVTLRIEPGGEMVTILPK
;
A
#
# COMPACT_ATOMS: atom_id res chain seq x y z
N MET A 1 16.05 17.20 -26.50
CA MET A 1 14.68 16.65 -26.36
C MET A 1 14.82 15.33 -25.63
N ALA A 2 14.34 15.26 -24.39
CA ALA A 2 14.50 14.08 -23.54
C ALA A 2 13.19 13.30 -23.51
N PHE A 3 13.26 12.04 -23.93
CA PHE A 3 12.17 11.07 -23.84
C PHE A 3 11.72 10.94 -22.38
N THR A 4 10.40 10.84 -22.17
CA THR A 4 9.76 10.92 -20.85
C THR A 4 9.34 9.56 -20.28
N ASN A 5 9.49 8.51 -21.08
CA ASN A 5 9.27 7.11 -20.69
C ASN A 5 10.12 6.16 -21.58
N LEU A 6 10.38 4.93 -21.10
CA LEU A 6 11.18 3.89 -21.77
C LEU A 6 10.60 3.50 -23.15
N GLU A 7 9.26 3.45 -23.27
CA GLU A 7 8.61 3.19 -24.57
C GLU A 7 8.88 4.28 -25.62
N GLU A 8 8.96 5.55 -25.21
CA GLU A 8 9.28 6.64 -26.15
C GLU A 8 10.72 6.55 -26.65
N PHE A 9 11.64 6.06 -25.79
CA PHE A 9 13.04 5.82 -26.15
C PHE A 9 13.19 4.65 -27.13
N GLU A 10 12.45 3.57 -26.92
CA GLU A 10 12.53 2.37 -27.77
C GLU A 10 11.81 2.52 -29.11
N LYS A 11 10.68 3.26 -29.18
CA LYS A 11 9.84 3.34 -30.39
C LYS A 11 10.15 4.52 -31.33
N LYS A 12 11.09 5.41 -31.01
CA LYS A 12 11.46 6.59 -31.84
C LYS A 12 10.25 7.42 -32.32
N THR A 13 9.22 7.56 -31.49
CA THR A 13 8.01 8.32 -31.85
C THR A 13 8.24 9.83 -31.75
N ASP A 14 7.63 10.60 -32.66
CA ASP A 14 7.74 12.07 -32.67
C ASP A 14 6.90 12.69 -31.52
N PRO A 15 7.52 13.38 -30.55
CA PRO A 15 6.82 13.99 -29.42
C PRO A 15 5.93 15.18 -29.78
N ARG A 16 5.88 15.60 -31.06
CA ARG A 16 5.05 16.71 -31.55
C ARG A 16 3.82 16.27 -32.36
N ASP A 17 3.69 15.00 -32.72
CA ASP A 17 2.52 14.48 -33.43
C ASP A 17 1.53 13.80 -32.45
N PRO A 18 0.31 14.36 -32.24
CA PRO A 18 -0.71 13.77 -31.37
C PRO A 18 -1.22 12.40 -31.81
N LYS A 19 -1.02 12.01 -33.09
CA LYS A 19 -1.41 10.70 -33.64
C LYS A 19 -0.27 9.68 -33.63
N SER A 20 0.98 10.13 -33.56
CA SER A 20 2.17 9.28 -33.39
C SER A 20 2.62 9.15 -31.93
N SER A 21 2.05 9.94 -31.02
CA SER A 21 2.37 9.89 -29.59
C SER A 21 1.85 8.59 -28.96
N PRO A 22 2.64 7.92 -28.10
CA PRO A 22 2.07 6.89 -27.25
C PRO A 22 0.95 7.52 -26.41
N SER A 23 -0.10 6.74 -26.20
CA SER A 23 -1.44 7.14 -25.79
C SER A 23 -1.54 8.30 -24.78
N LYS A 24 -2.61 9.09 -24.83
CA LYS A 24 -2.85 10.29 -23.99
C LYS A 24 -2.53 10.12 -22.50
N TRP A 25 -2.63 8.91 -21.95
CA TRP A 25 -2.29 8.59 -20.57
C TRP A 25 -0.78 8.52 -20.24
N VAL A 26 0.10 8.54 -21.23
CA VAL A 26 1.57 8.61 -21.07
C VAL A 26 2.05 10.03 -20.73
N LYS A 27 1.15 11.02 -20.77
CA LYS A 27 1.40 12.44 -20.47
C LYS A 27 1.36 12.77 -18.96
N VAL A 28 1.88 11.89 -18.11
CA VAL A 28 1.90 12.11 -16.65
C VAL A 28 3.33 12.16 -16.13
N LYS A 29 3.62 13.08 -15.22
CA LYS A 29 4.90 13.15 -14.51
C LYS A 29 4.71 13.10 -12.99
N ILE A 30 5.78 12.74 -12.29
CA ILE A 30 5.86 12.88 -10.84
C ILE A 30 6.00 14.36 -10.50
N ALA A 31 5.05 14.90 -9.71
CA ALA A 31 5.17 16.21 -9.08
C ALA A 31 6.01 16.09 -7.80
N SER A 32 5.59 15.18 -6.93
CA SER A 32 6.26 14.86 -5.68
C SER A 32 5.82 13.49 -5.16
N VAL A 33 6.70 12.86 -4.39
CA VAL A 33 6.39 11.65 -3.62
C VAL A 33 6.85 11.92 -2.19
N ASP A 34 5.94 11.85 -1.25
CA ASP A 34 6.25 11.85 0.18
C ASP A 34 6.41 10.40 0.64
N PRO A 35 7.62 9.91 0.92
CA PRO A 35 7.83 8.51 1.29
C PRO A 35 7.41 8.29 2.75
N ALA A 36 6.13 7.96 2.96
CA ALA A 36 5.66 7.47 4.26
C ALA A 36 5.45 5.95 4.23
N LYS A 37 5.89 5.28 5.31
CA LYS A 37 5.75 3.85 5.50
C LYS A 37 5.05 3.52 6.81
N MET A 38 4.35 2.39 6.81
CA MET A 38 3.67 1.85 7.97
C MET A 38 3.98 0.36 8.08
N ALA A 39 4.50 -0.06 9.24
CA ALA A 39 4.65 -1.46 9.57
C ALA A 39 3.38 -1.96 10.28
N VAL A 40 2.88 -3.12 9.85
CA VAL A 40 1.78 -3.84 10.50
C VAL A 40 2.32 -5.16 11.01
N SER A 41 2.18 -5.41 12.30
CA SER A 41 2.66 -6.62 12.94
C SER A 41 1.63 -7.28 13.84
N PHE A 42 1.83 -8.58 14.04
CA PHE A 42 1.10 -9.36 15.03
C PHE A 42 1.87 -9.28 16.36
N SER A 43 1.30 -8.59 17.35
CA SER A 43 2.00 -8.26 18.60
C SER A 43 1.60 -9.08 19.80
N GLY A 44 0.49 -9.82 19.72
CA GLY A 44 0.05 -10.67 20.83
C GLY A 44 -1.24 -11.41 20.51
N LYS A 45 -1.50 -12.46 21.27
CA LYS A 45 -2.74 -13.24 21.22
C LYS A 45 -3.25 -13.52 22.63
N SER A 46 -4.56 -13.52 22.78
CA SER A 46 -5.31 -13.96 23.96
C SER A 46 -6.50 -14.80 23.49
N GLU A 47 -7.24 -15.45 24.39
CA GLU A 47 -8.32 -16.38 24.04
C GLU A 47 -9.31 -15.80 23.00
N GLY A 48 -9.20 -16.26 21.75
CA GLY A 48 -10.03 -15.81 20.62
C GLY A 48 -9.79 -14.37 20.15
N ARG A 49 -8.77 -13.67 20.67
CA ARG A 49 -8.45 -12.27 20.32
C ARG A 49 -6.99 -12.10 19.93
N TYR A 50 -6.76 -11.27 18.94
CA TYR A 50 -5.43 -11.01 18.38
C TYR A 50 -5.14 -9.53 18.45
N THR A 51 -3.91 -9.16 18.76
CA THR A 51 -3.48 -7.76 18.81
C THR A 51 -2.62 -7.47 17.59
N LEU A 52 -3.07 -6.51 16.77
CA LEU A 52 -2.32 -5.95 15.66
C LEU A 52 -1.65 -4.64 16.10
N ARG A 53 -0.37 -4.50 15.79
CA ARG A 53 0.41 -3.29 16.03
C ARG A 53 0.68 -2.57 14.72
N PHE A 54 0.25 -1.32 14.66
CA PHE A 54 0.49 -0.40 13.55
C PHE A 54 1.57 0.60 13.97
N LYS A 55 2.71 0.58 13.29
CA LYS A 55 3.82 1.49 13.56
C LYS A 55 4.09 2.36 12.34
N SER A 56 4.05 3.68 12.54
CA SER A 56 4.53 4.66 11.57
C SER A 56 5.65 5.51 12.20
N VAL A 57 5.90 6.72 11.70
CA VAL A 57 6.95 7.65 12.21
C VAL A 57 6.74 8.00 13.70
N ARG A 58 5.51 7.91 14.21
CA ARG A 58 5.16 8.20 15.62
C ARG A 58 4.94 6.93 16.44
N LYS A 59 4.39 7.10 17.65
CA LYS A 59 4.09 6.03 18.60
C LYS A 59 3.27 4.91 17.93
N PRO A 60 3.64 3.64 18.13
CA PRO A 60 2.85 2.51 17.63
C PRO A 60 1.45 2.51 18.26
N LYS A 61 0.48 2.00 17.50
CA LYS A 61 -0.91 1.85 17.92
C LYS A 61 -1.29 0.38 17.86
N ASP A 62 -1.71 -0.15 18.99
CA ASP A 62 -2.16 -1.53 19.12
C ASP A 62 -3.68 -1.57 19.05
N VAL A 63 -4.22 -2.56 18.33
CA VAL A 63 -5.65 -2.76 18.10
C VAL A 63 -5.97 -4.23 18.28
N ASP A 64 -6.94 -4.51 19.15
CA ASP A 64 -7.46 -5.86 19.32
C ASP A 64 -8.54 -6.18 18.27
N VAL A 65 -8.40 -7.35 17.68
CA VAL A 65 -9.25 -7.88 16.62
C VAL A 65 -9.64 -9.33 16.87
N VAL A 66 -10.75 -9.73 16.27
CA VAL A 66 -11.19 -11.12 16.18
C VAL A 66 -11.21 -11.56 14.71
N ILE A 67 -11.23 -12.88 14.46
CA ILE A 67 -11.43 -13.38 13.09
C ILE A 67 -12.76 -12.88 12.55
N GLY A 68 -12.76 -12.39 11.31
CA GLY A 68 -13.91 -11.76 10.67
C GLY A 68 -14.00 -10.25 10.83
N ASP A 69 -13.19 -9.63 11.71
CA ASP A 69 -13.15 -8.17 11.84
C ASP A 69 -12.71 -7.51 10.52
N GLN A 70 -13.29 -6.34 10.26
CA GLN A 70 -12.83 -5.44 9.20
C GLN A 70 -12.36 -4.13 9.81
N LEU A 71 -11.15 -3.72 9.42
CA LEU A 71 -10.51 -2.49 9.85
C LEU A 71 -10.32 -1.56 8.67
N TRP A 72 -10.35 -0.27 8.92
CA TRP A 72 -9.96 0.77 7.97
C TRP A 72 -8.83 1.57 8.56
N VAL A 73 -7.70 1.60 7.85
CA VAL A 73 -6.48 2.26 8.29
C VAL A 73 -6.27 3.54 7.50
N LEU A 74 -6.18 4.64 8.22
CA LEU A 74 -6.02 6.00 7.71
C LEU A 74 -4.63 6.50 8.12
N ALA A 75 -3.72 6.64 7.16
CA ALA A 75 -2.48 7.36 7.41
C ALA A 75 -2.76 8.88 7.40
N THR A 76 -2.22 9.59 8.36
CA THR A 76 -2.35 11.06 8.50
C THR A 76 -0.96 11.64 8.80
N GLY A 77 -0.76 12.94 8.59
CA GLY A 77 0.48 13.60 9.02
C GLY A 77 0.74 13.53 10.54
N LYS A 78 -0.28 13.17 11.34
CA LYS A 78 -0.18 12.98 12.80
C LYS A 78 0.09 11.53 13.21
N GLY A 79 0.11 10.57 12.28
CA GLY A 79 0.28 9.14 12.57
C GLY A 79 -0.79 8.30 11.88
N VAL A 80 -1.14 7.17 12.48
CA VAL A 80 -2.12 6.23 11.92
C VAL A 80 -3.39 6.23 12.77
N GLU A 81 -4.53 6.40 12.12
CA GLU A 81 -5.84 6.17 12.69
C GLU A 81 -6.41 4.85 12.19
N ILE A 82 -7.03 4.09 13.08
CA ILE A 82 -7.70 2.83 12.75
C ILE A 82 -9.14 2.97 13.24
N VAL A 83 -10.09 2.68 12.34
CA VAL A 83 -11.53 2.68 12.62
C VAL A 83 -12.13 1.33 12.19
N LYS A 84 -13.24 0.94 12.83
CA LYS A 84 -13.94 -0.33 12.55
C LYS A 84 -15.22 -0.15 11.71
N SER A 85 -15.51 1.08 11.28
CA SER A 85 -16.64 1.38 10.39
C SER A 85 -16.18 2.04 9.08
N ALA A 86 -16.79 1.62 7.98
CA ALA A 86 -16.60 2.23 6.67
C ALA A 86 -17.06 3.69 6.64
N GLU A 87 -18.11 4.02 7.37
CA GLU A 87 -18.71 5.36 7.39
C GLU A 87 -17.80 6.35 8.13
N GLU A 88 -17.24 5.92 9.26
CA GLU A 88 -16.23 6.70 9.98
C GLU A 88 -14.97 6.88 9.15
N ALA A 89 -14.56 5.84 8.41
CA ALA A 89 -13.41 5.93 7.51
C ALA A 89 -13.66 6.98 6.42
N LYS A 90 -14.85 6.97 5.80
CA LYS A 90 -15.25 7.94 4.77
C LYS A 90 -15.34 9.36 5.31
N ALA A 91 -15.95 9.56 6.48
CA ALA A 91 -16.09 10.87 7.11
C ALA A 91 -14.71 11.49 7.42
N LYS A 92 -13.75 10.67 7.86
CA LYS A 92 -12.39 11.11 8.18
C LYS A 92 -11.48 11.25 6.95
N ALA A 93 -11.76 10.48 5.90
CA ALA A 93 -11.03 10.53 4.65
C ALA A 93 -11.21 11.87 3.89
N GLY A 94 -12.23 12.69 4.20
CA GLY A 94 -12.59 13.89 3.43
C GLY A 94 -12.35 15.26 4.09
N GLY A 95 -11.51 15.38 5.13
CA GLY A 95 -11.21 16.68 5.76
C GLY A 95 -10.49 17.67 4.83
N THR A 96 -10.47 18.96 5.19
CA THR A 96 -10.00 20.13 4.40
C THR A 96 -8.55 20.09 3.88
N ASN A 97 -7.79 19.02 4.11
CA ASN A 97 -6.45 18.77 3.55
C ASN A 97 -6.16 17.27 3.33
N ALA A 98 -7.19 16.40 3.25
CA ALA A 98 -7.02 14.95 3.37
C ALA A 98 -7.15 14.20 2.03
N CYS A 99 -6.11 13.42 1.75
CA CYS A 99 -6.09 12.35 0.75
C CYS A 99 -7.01 11.20 1.23
N PRO A 100 -8.15 10.89 0.57
CA PRO A 100 -9.23 10.07 1.13
C PRO A 100 -8.99 8.55 1.10
N HIS A 101 -7.74 8.09 1.08
CA HIS A 101 -7.46 6.66 0.98
C HIS A 101 -7.41 5.98 2.35
N ALA A 102 -8.46 5.20 2.65
CA ALA A 102 -8.49 4.26 3.75
C ALA A 102 -8.13 2.85 3.25
N ILE A 103 -7.12 2.23 3.87
CA ILE A 103 -6.73 0.85 3.57
C ILE A 103 -7.68 -0.06 4.32
N ALA A 104 -8.56 -0.75 3.60
CA ALA A 104 -9.46 -1.73 4.18
C ALA A 104 -8.71 -3.06 4.39
N ILE A 105 -8.77 -3.59 5.62
CA ILE A 105 -8.11 -4.82 6.04
C ILE A 105 -9.15 -5.77 6.64
N GLY A 106 -9.24 -6.99 6.13
CA GLY A 106 -10.01 -8.08 6.74
C GLY A 106 -9.11 -9.01 7.55
N VAL A 107 -9.55 -9.42 8.74
CA VAL A 107 -8.88 -10.46 9.54
C VAL A 107 -9.47 -11.81 9.13
N LYS A 108 -8.73 -12.59 8.33
CA LYS A 108 -9.28 -13.79 7.69
C LYS A 108 -9.26 -15.04 8.54
N GLU A 109 -8.08 -15.38 9.05
CA GLU A 109 -7.88 -16.64 9.77
C GLU A 109 -6.61 -16.56 10.62
N TYR A 110 -6.54 -17.43 11.62
CA TYR A 110 -5.33 -17.68 12.40
C TYR A 110 -4.92 -19.13 12.16
N LYS A 111 -3.67 -19.31 11.73
CA LYS A 111 -3.07 -20.62 11.51
C LYS A 111 -2.15 -20.92 12.69
N GLU A 112 -2.56 -21.89 13.50
CA GLU A 112 -1.71 -22.40 14.56
C GLU A 112 -0.65 -23.32 13.97
N ASP A 113 0.61 -23.03 14.27
CA ASP A 113 1.76 -23.83 13.88
C ASP A 113 2.72 -23.87 15.06
N LYS A 114 2.53 -24.87 15.92
CA LYS A 114 3.28 -25.04 17.16
C LYS A 114 3.76 -26.47 17.28
N GLY A 115 4.93 -26.64 17.87
CA GLY A 115 5.42 -27.96 18.22
C GLY A 115 6.76 -27.92 18.91
N ILE A 116 7.39 -29.08 18.97
CA ILE A 116 8.72 -29.24 19.52
C ILE A 116 9.61 -29.68 18.37
N LYS A 117 10.71 -28.97 18.14
CA LYS A 117 11.75 -29.40 17.19
C LYS A 117 13.06 -29.59 17.93
N MET A 118 13.77 -30.64 17.56
CA MET A 118 15.12 -30.86 18.04
C MET A 118 16.07 -29.94 17.26
N ASP A 119 16.80 -29.08 17.98
CA ASP A 119 17.86 -28.30 17.37
C ASP A 119 19.08 -29.21 17.15
N GLU A 120 19.38 -29.52 15.88
CA GLU A 120 20.47 -30.45 15.52
C GLU A 120 21.84 -29.96 16.00
N ARG A 121 22.00 -28.65 16.25
CA ARG A 121 23.26 -28.03 16.66
C ARG A 121 23.45 -28.08 18.18
N THR A 122 22.38 -27.88 18.96
CA THR A 122 22.46 -27.89 20.43
C THR A 122 21.95 -29.20 21.07
N LYS A 123 21.36 -30.10 20.26
CA LYS A 123 20.67 -31.33 20.68
C LYS A 123 19.62 -31.07 21.77
N THR A 124 19.04 -29.88 21.76
CA THR A 124 18.03 -29.44 22.73
C THR A 124 16.67 -29.46 22.05
N GLU A 125 15.65 -29.90 22.77
CA GLU A 125 14.27 -29.74 22.35
C GLU A 125 13.89 -28.27 22.53
N ASN A 126 13.59 -27.61 21.41
CA ASN A 126 13.10 -26.25 21.41
C ASN A 126 11.64 -26.27 21.00
N GLU A 127 10.79 -25.69 21.85
CA GLU A 127 9.44 -25.31 21.46
C GLU A 127 9.54 -24.30 20.31
N TYR A 128 8.69 -24.47 19.29
CA TYR A 128 8.51 -23.50 18.22
C TYR A 128 7.05 -23.03 18.16
N ASP A 129 6.84 -21.73 17.96
CA ASP A 129 5.56 -21.12 17.60
C ASP A 129 5.71 -20.28 16.33
N ASP A 130 5.39 -20.88 15.18
CA ASP A 130 5.40 -20.27 13.85
C ASP A 130 4.00 -19.79 13.42
N SER A 131 3.06 -19.73 14.37
CA SER A 131 1.67 -19.38 14.12
C SER A 131 1.52 -18.02 13.43
N ALA A 132 0.58 -17.94 12.50
CA ALA A 132 0.39 -16.76 11.67
C ALA A 132 -1.06 -16.27 11.69
N LEU A 133 -1.22 -14.94 11.80
CA LEU A 133 -2.49 -14.26 11.57
C LEU A 133 -2.54 -13.79 10.11
N VAL A 134 -3.53 -14.26 9.36
CA VAL A 134 -3.73 -13.91 7.96
C VAL A 134 -4.65 -12.71 7.85
N LEU A 135 -4.12 -11.63 7.27
CA LEU A 135 -4.87 -10.43 6.92
C LEU A 135 -5.10 -10.37 5.41
N GLU A 136 -6.21 -9.82 5.00
CA GLU A 136 -6.49 -9.50 3.59
C GLU A 136 -6.56 -7.99 3.42
N ARG A 137 -5.78 -7.46 2.47
CA ARG A 137 -5.95 -6.10 1.97
C ARG A 137 -7.04 -6.08 0.90
N LYS A 138 -7.97 -5.14 1.04
CA LYS A 138 -9.12 -4.96 0.14
C LYS A 138 -9.04 -3.67 -0.69
N ASP A 139 -7.88 -3.01 -0.72
CA ASP A 139 -7.59 -1.87 -1.58
C ASP A 139 -7.02 -2.31 -2.94
N GLY A 140 -6.62 -1.36 -3.80
CA GLY A 140 -6.19 -1.63 -5.18
C GLY A 140 -4.90 -2.47 -5.32
N LEU A 141 -4.16 -2.69 -4.22
CA LEU A 141 -3.07 -3.66 -4.20
C LEU A 141 -3.56 -5.10 -4.07
N GLY A 142 -4.68 -5.31 -3.36
CA GLY A 142 -5.26 -6.61 -3.07
C GLY A 142 -4.31 -7.58 -2.36
N GLY A 143 -4.86 -8.69 -1.88
CA GLY A 143 -4.07 -9.86 -1.49
C GLY A 143 -3.98 -10.11 0.00
N THR A 144 -3.47 -11.30 0.33
CA THR A 144 -3.37 -11.81 1.71
C THR A 144 -1.94 -11.74 2.21
N VAL A 145 -1.77 -11.32 3.46
CA VAL A 145 -0.48 -11.29 4.16
C VAL A 145 -0.59 -12.10 5.44
N ALA A 146 0.41 -12.97 5.67
CA ALA A 146 0.52 -13.75 6.91
C ALA A 146 1.50 -13.06 7.85
N LEU A 147 1.03 -12.65 9.03
CA LEU A 147 1.84 -12.02 10.07
C LEU A 147 2.20 -13.06 11.14
N LYS A 148 3.49 -13.28 11.37
CA LYS A 148 3.98 -14.23 12.37
C LYS A 148 4.38 -13.55 13.68
N ILE A 149 4.16 -14.23 14.80
CA ILE A 149 4.80 -13.90 16.08
C ILE A 149 6.22 -14.48 16.05
N ASP A 150 7.23 -13.70 16.44
CA ASP A 150 8.57 -14.23 16.72
C ASP A 150 8.65 -14.51 18.22
N GLU A 151 9.19 -15.67 18.58
CA GLU A 151 9.41 -16.16 19.95
C GLU A 151 10.27 -15.23 20.81
N ARG A 152 11.01 -14.31 20.17
CA ARG A 152 11.80 -13.26 20.84
C ARG A 152 11.07 -11.91 20.95
N GLY A 153 9.78 -11.87 20.65
CA GLY A 153 8.97 -10.63 20.63
C GLY A 153 9.32 -9.67 19.47
N LYS A 154 10.13 -10.11 18.49
CA LYS A 154 10.48 -9.33 17.30
C LYS A 154 9.47 -9.56 16.19
N SER A 155 8.44 -8.72 16.14
CA SER A 155 7.42 -8.83 15.10
C SER A 155 7.98 -8.93 13.67
N ARG A 156 7.72 -10.04 12.97
CA ARG A 156 7.84 -10.13 11.50
C ARG A 156 6.55 -9.61 10.88
N GLY A 157 6.48 -8.29 10.81
CA GLY A 157 5.38 -7.57 10.19
C GLY A 157 5.56 -7.40 8.69
N VAL A 158 4.56 -6.79 8.07
CA VAL A 158 4.63 -6.28 6.69
C VAL A 158 4.82 -4.76 6.72
N GLU A 159 5.59 -4.23 5.78
CA GLU A 159 5.75 -2.79 5.59
C GLU A 159 4.92 -2.34 4.38
N TRP A 160 4.07 -1.35 4.56
CA TRP A 160 3.24 -0.76 3.51
C TRP A 160 3.61 0.69 3.27
N SER A 161 3.69 1.07 1.99
CA SER A 161 3.77 2.46 1.59
C SER A 161 2.41 3.13 1.80
N VAL A 162 2.40 4.20 2.59
CA VAL A 162 1.22 5.03 2.90
C VAL A 162 1.46 6.50 2.57
N GLY A 163 2.53 6.76 1.83
CA GLY A 163 2.95 8.07 1.37
C GLY A 163 2.05 8.68 0.32
N ASP A 164 2.06 10.00 0.27
CA ASP A 164 1.29 10.76 -0.72
C ASP A 164 2.10 10.91 -2.02
N VAL A 165 1.40 10.77 -3.13
CA VAL A 165 1.92 10.83 -4.50
C VAL A 165 1.16 11.93 -5.22
N ARG A 166 1.88 12.92 -5.74
CA ARG A 166 1.30 13.96 -6.59
C ARG A 166 1.86 13.81 -7.98
N LEU A 167 0.96 13.88 -8.95
CA LEU A 167 1.28 13.73 -10.37
C LEU A 167 0.94 15.03 -11.09
N ILE A 168 1.54 15.28 -12.25
CA ILE A 168 1.21 16.42 -13.10
C ILE A 168 0.78 15.87 -14.46
N SER A 169 -0.41 16.28 -14.92
CA SER A 169 -0.83 16.07 -16.30
C SER A 169 -0.10 17.07 -17.21
N LEU A 170 0.50 16.57 -18.29
CA LEU A 170 1.09 17.39 -19.34
C LEU A 170 0.07 17.77 -20.41
N VAL A 171 -1.20 17.39 -20.24
CA VAL A 171 -2.30 17.90 -21.06
C VAL A 171 -2.53 19.37 -20.69
N PRO A 172 -2.55 20.29 -21.67
CA PRO A 172 -2.78 21.70 -21.40
C PRO A 172 -4.08 21.93 -20.62
N GLY A 173 -3.97 22.61 -19.48
CA GLY A 173 -5.12 22.98 -18.63
C GLY A 173 -5.47 22.01 -17.50
N GLU A 174 -4.87 20.81 -17.43
CA GLU A 174 -5.21 19.81 -16.39
C GLU A 174 -4.40 19.92 -15.10
N GLY A 175 -3.12 20.32 -15.17
CA GLY A 175 -2.32 20.69 -13.99
C GLY A 175 -1.96 19.52 -13.04
N GLU A 176 -1.84 19.83 -11.74
CA GLU A 176 -1.49 18.86 -10.69
C GLU A 176 -2.68 17.97 -10.32
N MET A 177 -2.41 16.68 -10.11
CA MET A 177 -3.35 15.64 -9.74
C MET A 177 -2.92 15.00 -8.42
N GLY A 178 -3.89 14.71 -7.56
CA GLY A 178 -3.68 14.07 -6.27
C GLY A 178 -3.89 15.03 -5.09
N PRO A 179 -3.39 14.70 -3.89
CA PRO A 179 -2.54 13.54 -3.59
C PRO A 179 -3.23 12.19 -3.83
N PHE A 180 -2.44 11.15 -4.09
CA PHE A 180 -2.83 9.75 -4.19
C PHE A 180 -1.97 8.88 -3.27
N ARG A 181 -2.43 7.69 -2.90
CA ARG A 181 -1.62 6.71 -2.15
C ARG A 181 -1.49 5.40 -2.89
N VAL A 182 -0.45 4.63 -2.56
CA VAL A 182 -0.31 3.26 -3.05
C VAL A 182 -1.52 2.43 -2.62
N GLY A 183 -2.16 1.77 -3.57
CA GLY A 183 -3.44 1.06 -3.40
C GLY A 183 -4.68 1.89 -3.75
N GLN A 184 -4.54 3.19 -4.02
CA GLN A 184 -5.63 4.05 -4.45
C GLN A 184 -5.80 4.00 -5.97
N THR A 185 -7.06 4.04 -6.42
CA THR A 185 -7.41 4.24 -7.83
C THR A 185 -7.91 5.67 -8.07
N PHE A 186 -7.68 6.18 -9.28
CA PHE A 186 -8.19 7.48 -9.73
C PHE A 186 -8.51 7.47 -11.22
N PRO A 187 -9.54 8.22 -11.66
CA PRO A 187 -9.86 8.36 -13.08
C PRO A 187 -8.93 9.39 -13.74
N TYR A 188 -8.45 9.10 -14.95
CA TYR A 188 -7.67 10.01 -15.78
C TYR A 188 -7.78 9.61 -17.26
N ALA A 189 -7.93 10.59 -18.17
CA ALA A 189 -7.99 10.34 -19.62
C ALA A 189 -8.93 9.17 -20.02
N GLU A 190 -10.15 9.14 -19.47
CA GLU A 190 -11.19 8.12 -19.72
C GLU A 190 -10.84 6.69 -19.25
N ARG A 191 -9.78 6.54 -18.45
CA ARG A 191 -9.36 5.27 -17.85
C ARG A 191 -9.23 5.39 -16.33
N THR A 192 -9.20 4.25 -15.64
CA THR A 192 -8.92 4.19 -14.21
C THR A 192 -7.48 3.75 -13.99
N PHE A 193 -6.75 4.47 -13.15
CA PHE A 193 -5.36 4.16 -12.78
C PHE A 193 -5.29 3.76 -11.31
N GLY A 194 -4.66 2.64 -11.00
CA GLY A 194 -4.30 2.22 -9.65
C GLY A 194 -2.82 2.50 -9.37
N VAL A 195 -2.51 3.17 -8.26
CA VAL A 195 -1.12 3.37 -7.84
C VAL A 195 -0.59 2.09 -7.22
N MET A 196 0.34 1.41 -7.88
CA MET A 196 0.87 0.11 -7.45
C MET A 196 2.17 0.24 -6.66
N GLU A 197 2.98 1.24 -7.00
CA GLU A 197 4.24 1.51 -6.34
C GLU A 197 4.54 2.99 -6.43
N ALA A 198 5.10 3.57 -5.37
CA ALA A 198 5.58 4.94 -5.39
C ALA A 198 6.84 5.07 -4.54
N THR A 199 7.89 5.56 -5.18
CA THR A 199 9.18 5.88 -4.60
C THR A 199 9.63 7.23 -5.15
N GLY A 200 10.60 7.88 -4.50
CA GLY A 200 11.20 9.10 -5.06
C GLY A 200 11.84 8.91 -6.44
N GLN A 201 12.06 7.66 -6.87
CA GLN A 201 12.71 7.29 -8.13
C GLN A 201 11.79 6.69 -9.19
N LYS A 202 10.54 6.38 -8.86
CA LYS A 202 9.54 5.86 -9.80
C LYS A 202 8.15 5.81 -9.19
N VAL A 203 7.14 5.96 -10.04
CA VAL A 203 5.75 5.64 -9.71
C VAL A 203 5.23 4.64 -10.73
N THR A 204 4.68 3.52 -10.26
CA THR A 204 4.08 2.48 -11.10
C THR A 204 2.58 2.57 -11.00
N LEU A 205 1.90 2.73 -12.14
CA LEU A 205 0.46 2.78 -12.26
C LEU A 205 -0.05 1.54 -13.00
N ARG A 206 -1.20 1.02 -12.58
CA ARG A 206 -1.93 -0.04 -13.28
C ARG A 206 -3.16 0.55 -13.95
N ILE A 207 -3.36 0.26 -15.23
CA ILE A 207 -4.51 0.73 -15.99
C ILE A 207 -5.65 -0.29 -15.94
N GLU A 208 -6.86 0.18 -15.67
CA GLU A 208 -8.09 -0.60 -15.73
C GLU A 208 -9.07 -0.05 -16.79
N PRO A 209 -9.78 -0.93 -17.53
CA PRO A 209 -9.65 -2.40 -17.56
C PRO A 209 -8.43 -2.83 -18.40
N GLY A 210 -7.77 -3.93 -18.01
CA GLY A 210 -6.69 -4.54 -18.81
C GLY A 210 -5.42 -4.88 -18.03
N GLY A 211 -5.16 -4.20 -16.91
CA GLY A 211 -4.04 -4.51 -16.01
C GLY A 211 -2.66 -4.14 -16.56
N GLU A 212 -2.59 -3.33 -17.62
CA GLU A 212 -1.35 -2.79 -18.17
C GLU A 212 -0.62 -1.96 -17.10
N MET A 213 0.71 -2.12 -17.00
CA MET A 213 1.54 -1.42 -16.01
C MET A 213 2.36 -0.32 -16.68
N VAL A 214 2.25 0.90 -16.18
CA VAL A 214 2.99 2.07 -16.65
C VAL A 214 3.93 2.53 -15.55
N THR A 215 5.22 2.61 -15.85
CA THR A 215 6.24 3.15 -14.93
C THR A 215 6.58 4.57 -15.34
N ILE A 216 6.42 5.52 -14.41
CA ILE A 216 6.81 6.92 -14.57
C ILE A 216 8.10 7.14 -13.79
N LEU A 217 9.12 7.67 -14.45
CA LEU A 217 10.40 7.99 -13.85
C LEU A 217 10.50 9.50 -13.52
N PRO A 218 11.27 9.90 -12.49
CA PRO A 218 11.62 11.28 -12.25
C PRO A 218 12.36 11.82 -13.47
N LYS A 219 12.09 13.08 -13.81
CA LYS A 219 12.87 13.80 -14.81
C LYS A 219 14.15 14.36 -14.22
#